data_AF-A0A9E7EI29-F1
#
_entry.id   AF-A0A9E7EI29-F1
#
_cell.length_a   1.000
_cell.length_b   1.000
_cell.length_c   1.000
_cell.angle_alpha   90.00
_cell.angle_beta   90.00
_cell.angle_gamma   90.00
#
_symmetry.space_group_name_H-M   'P 1'
#
loop_
_entity.id
_entity.type
_entity.pdbx_description
1 polymer ?
#
loop_
_entity_poly.entity_id
_entity_poly.type
_entity_poly.pdbx_seq_one_letter_code
_entity_poly.pdbx_strand_id
1 'polypeptide(L)'
;MLTGSQTPPPEAHLLKKPKGAPQPSSSPLHPLKSPSALPCSVPFRHRPVLVLSLLALQLLLLLSARFLPAPHLLLRRRSHSSHHPPAATLTDNPCPSGRIYVYDLPPSFNADLIAACNDLSPWASRCVALSNGGFGPPAADLAGVVPSSLLASWYSTDQFAAELIFHRRILNHRCRTADPSAAAAFYVPFYAGLAVGKHLWSSTSTSGDRDRDCAILLRWIKKQDPWKQSNGWDHFITLGRITWDFRRSREGDWGGSFLYMPGMENVTRLLIERNPWDGKDVGIPYPTGFHPRTVAEVSEWQQFVLNRNRSTLFGFVGAARSGFKDDFRALLLGECGRAGKGRCRSVDCGGGRCGNRSAETLNLFLDSVFCLQPRGDSFTRRSMFDCMLAGAVPVLFWRRSAYVQYGWYLPGGDEGREGEWSVFIDRRDVRSGAASVKKVLEKIGEERARRMREKVVDMIPKLLYSATEGGLGEGMQDAFDVAVEGVLRRFREQQLRLHREEDGRV
;
A
#
# COMPACT_ATOMS: atom_id res chain seq x y z
N MET A 1 30.55 20.27 -27.48
CA MET A 1 29.92 19.37 -28.46
C MET A 1 29.87 17.98 -27.83
N LEU A 2 28.74 17.60 -27.25
CA LEU A 2 28.51 16.33 -26.56
C LEU A 2 27.24 15.72 -27.13
N THR A 3 27.36 14.58 -27.81
CA THR A 3 26.23 13.78 -28.31
C THR A 3 26.52 12.31 -27.98
N GLY A 4 25.61 11.65 -27.28
CA GLY A 4 25.74 10.22 -26.98
C GLY A 4 24.87 9.73 -25.83
N SER A 5 23.57 10.05 -25.83
CA SER A 5 22.59 9.43 -24.92
C SER A 5 22.25 8.04 -25.44
N GLN A 6 22.79 6.99 -24.80
CA GLN A 6 22.35 5.60 -25.01
C GLN A 6 21.36 5.22 -23.91
N THR A 7 20.08 5.28 -24.23
CA THR A 7 19.00 4.61 -23.50
C THR A 7 19.11 3.08 -23.68
N PRO A 8 19.10 2.26 -22.62
CA PRO A 8 19.09 0.81 -22.77
C PRO A 8 17.70 0.30 -23.22
N PRO A 9 17.62 -0.76 -24.05
CA PRO A 9 16.36 -1.27 -24.59
C PRO A 9 15.57 -2.08 -23.54
N PRO A 10 14.23 -2.16 -23.67
CA PRO A 10 13.38 -2.97 -22.81
C PRO A 10 13.51 -4.48 -23.13
N GLU A 11 13.85 -5.28 -22.12
CA GLU A 11 13.90 -6.75 -22.19
C GLU A 11 12.49 -7.36 -22.17
N ALA A 12 11.82 -7.41 -23.33
CA ALA A 12 10.53 -8.07 -23.52
C ALA A 12 10.62 -9.48 -24.14
N HIS A 13 11.83 -10.02 -24.30
CA HIS A 13 12.02 -11.36 -24.85
C HIS A 13 12.64 -12.25 -23.79
N LEU A 14 11.84 -13.01 -23.03
CA LEU A 14 12.24 -14.27 -22.37
C LEU A 14 11.07 -14.88 -21.55
N LEU A 15 9.90 -15.07 -22.17
CA LEU A 15 8.87 -15.97 -21.65
C LEU A 15 8.27 -16.77 -22.82
N LYS A 16 9.02 -17.74 -23.34
CA LYS A 16 8.46 -18.85 -24.13
C LYS A 16 8.61 -20.14 -23.33
N LYS A 17 7.49 -20.80 -23.05
CA LYS A 17 7.41 -22.09 -22.33
C LYS A 17 7.83 -23.24 -23.26
N PRO A 18 8.56 -24.27 -22.80
CA PRO A 18 8.79 -25.49 -23.58
C PRO A 18 7.50 -26.32 -23.71
N LYS A 19 7.28 -26.93 -24.88
CA LYS A 19 6.22 -27.92 -25.13
C LYS A 19 6.69 -29.32 -24.70
N GLY A 20 5.82 -30.07 -24.02
CA GLY A 20 5.85 -31.53 -23.93
C GLY A 20 6.38 -32.13 -22.61
N ALA A 21 5.47 -32.61 -21.76
CA ALA A 21 5.63 -33.79 -20.88
C ALA A 21 4.25 -34.16 -20.24
N PRO A 22 3.99 -35.45 -19.91
CA PRO A 22 2.64 -36.02 -19.79
C PRO A 22 2.01 -35.90 -18.39
N GLN A 23 0.67 -35.90 -18.35
CA GLN A 23 -0.13 -35.95 -17.11
C GLN A 23 -0.07 -37.33 -16.42
N PRO A 24 -0.07 -37.38 -15.07
CA PRO A 24 -0.49 -38.57 -14.33
C PRO A 24 -1.95 -38.48 -13.87
N SER A 25 -2.59 -39.64 -13.96
CA SER A 25 -3.97 -40.02 -13.66
C SER A 25 -4.50 -39.69 -12.26
N SER A 26 -5.77 -39.28 -12.21
CA SER A 26 -6.60 -39.13 -11.01
C SER A 26 -7.19 -40.47 -10.54
N SER A 27 -7.07 -40.78 -9.25
CA SER A 27 -7.90 -41.76 -8.54
C SER A 27 -8.70 -41.08 -7.42
N PRO A 28 -9.94 -41.52 -7.11
CA PRO A 28 -10.89 -40.75 -6.32
C PRO A 28 -10.76 -41.03 -4.81
N LEU A 29 -10.81 -39.98 -3.99
CA LEU A 29 -10.90 -40.06 -2.53
C LEU A 29 -12.35 -39.85 -2.06
N HIS A 30 -12.83 -40.77 -1.24
CA HIS A 30 -14.15 -40.78 -0.60
C HIS A 30 -14.32 -39.62 0.40
N PRO A 31 -15.55 -39.09 0.58
CA PRO A 31 -15.83 -38.03 1.55
C PRO A 31 -16.09 -38.58 2.96
N LEU A 32 -15.35 -38.06 3.95
CA LEU A 32 -15.65 -38.23 5.37
C LEU A 32 -16.81 -37.32 5.80
N LYS A 33 -17.75 -37.92 6.53
CA LYS A 33 -18.93 -37.29 7.14
C LYS A 33 -18.57 -36.36 8.30
N SER A 34 -19.20 -35.18 8.33
CA SER A 34 -19.21 -34.24 9.46
C SER A 34 -20.32 -34.63 10.46
N PRO A 35 -20.14 -34.46 11.78
CA PRO A 35 -21.22 -34.64 12.75
C PRO A 35 -22.08 -33.37 12.86
N SER A 36 -23.38 -33.61 13.02
CA SER A 36 -24.49 -32.68 13.11
C SER A 36 -24.51 -31.87 14.41
N ALA A 37 -24.83 -30.58 14.30
CA ALA A 37 -25.14 -29.70 15.43
C ALA A 37 -26.59 -29.89 15.90
N LEU A 38 -26.79 -30.01 17.21
CA LEU A 38 -28.09 -30.05 17.89
C LEU A 38 -28.75 -28.66 17.95
N PRO A 39 -30.04 -28.50 17.60
CA PRO A 39 -30.76 -27.25 17.84
C PRO A 39 -31.38 -27.22 19.24
N CYS A 40 -31.03 -26.20 20.03
CA CYS A 40 -31.70 -25.86 21.27
C CYS A 40 -33.06 -25.23 20.95
N SER A 41 -34.16 -25.92 21.25
CA SER A 41 -35.52 -25.43 21.05
C SER A 41 -36.16 -25.07 22.40
N VAL A 42 -36.54 -23.80 22.56
CA VAL A 42 -37.32 -23.31 23.70
C VAL A 42 -38.80 -23.52 23.36
N PRO A 43 -39.61 -24.15 24.24
CA PRO A 43 -40.98 -24.54 23.91
C PRO A 43 -41.90 -23.34 23.64
N PHE A 44 -42.73 -23.50 22.62
CA PHE A 44 -43.57 -22.50 21.95
C PHE A 44 -44.70 -21.88 22.81
N ARG A 45 -44.77 -22.16 24.12
CA ARG A 45 -45.89 -21.76 24.99
C ARG A 45 -45.70 -20.45 25.78
N HIS A 46 -44.52 -19.82 25.74
CA HIS A 46 -44.24 -18.60 26.54
C HIS A 46 -43.95 -17.33 25.72
N ARG A 47 -44.00 -17.40 24.38
CA ARG A 47 -43.78 -16.25 23.48
C ARG A 47 -44.78 -15.08 23.65
N PRO A 48 -46.10 -15.28 23.85
CA PRO A 48 -47.01 -14.14 23.98
C PRO A 48 -46.83 -13.40 25.32
N VAL A 49 -46.46 -14.12 26.39
CA VAL A 49 -46.21 -13.52 27.71
C VAL A 49 -44.97 -12.63 27.70
N LEU A 50 -43.89 -13.07 27.05
CA LEU A 50 -42.66 -12.29 26.96
C LEU A 50 -42.87 -10.98 26.16
N VAL A 51 -43.64 -11.05 25.06
CA VAL A 51 -43.95 -9.89 24.23
C VAL A 51 -44.85 -8.89 24.97
N LEU A 52 -45.87 -9.38 25.70
CA LEU A 52 -46.76 -8.53 26.50
C LEU A 52 -46.01 -7.83 27.65
N SER A 53 -45.08 -8.54 28.32
CA SER A 53 -44.25 -7.96 29.37
C SER A 53 -43.31 -6.86 28.85
N LEU A 54 -42.73 -7.04 27.65
CA LEU A 54 -41.87 -6.03 27.03
C LEU A 54 -42.66 -4.78 26.61
N LEU A 55 -43.87 -4.94 26.07
CA LEU A 55 -44.75 -3.83 25.71
C LEU A 55 -45.23 -3.05 26.93
N ALA A 56 -45.56 -3.75 28.03
CA ALA A 56 -45.94 -3.10 29.30
C ALA A 56 -44.78 -2.27 29.88
N LEU A 57 -43.55 -2.78 29.81
CA LEU A 57 -42.36 -2.05 30.27
C LEU A 57 -42.08 -0.80 29.42
N GLN A 58 -42.23 -0.90 28.09
CA GLN A 58 -42.09 0.24 27.19
C GLN A 58 -43.14 1.33 27.45
N LEU A 59 -44.39 0.94 27.74
CA LEU A 59 -45.46 1.88 28.07
C LEU A 59 -45.20 2.60 29.41
N LEU A 60 -44.70 1.88 30.42
CA LEU A 60 -44.30 2.44 31.72
C LEU A 60 -43.15 3.46 31.59
N LEU A 61 -42.16 3.18 30.74
CA LEU A 61 -41.04 4.11 30.47
C LEU A 61 -41.50 5.37 29.70
N LEU A 62 -42.45 5.23 28.78
CA LEU A 62 -43.04 6.37 28.07
C LEU A 62 -43.90 7.26 28.97
N LEU A 63 -44.61 6.67 29.94
CA LEU A 63 -45.42 7.40 30.91
C LEU A 63 -44.56 8.12 31.97
N SER A 64 -43.42 7.54 32.37
CA SER A 64 -42.49 8.19 33.31
C SER A 64 -41.69 9.33 32.70
N ALA A 65 -41.44 9.30 31.38
CA ALA A 65 -40.76 10.39 30.66
C ALA A 65 -41.57 11.70 30.57
N ARG A 66 -42.86 11.70 30.94
CA ARG A 66 -43.71 12.91 30.95
C ARG A 66 -43.66 13.72 32.26
N PHE A 67 -42.89 13.29 33.25
CA PHE A 67 -42.82 13.95 34.56
C PHE A 67 -41.44 14.57 34.88
N LEU A 68 -40.57 14.79 33.89
CA LEU A 68 -39.31 15.51 34.07
C LEU A 68 -39.44 16.99 33.62
N PRO A 69 -39.28 17.97 34.53
CA PRO A 69 -39.30 19.39 34.16
C PRO A 69 -37.98 19.82 33.49
N ALA A 70 -38.11 20.56 32.38
CA ALA A 70 -36.97 21.13 31.64
C ALA A 70 -36.30 22.28 32.43
N PRO A 71 -34.95 22.40 32.44
CA PRO A 71 -34.28 23.52 33.07
C PRO A 71 -34.32 24.75 32.15
N HIS A 72 -35.05 25.78 32.59
CA HIS A 72 -34.94 27.13 32.05
C HIS A 72 -33.67 27.79 32.60
N LEU A 73 -32.63 27.95 31.78
CA LEU A 73 -31.53 28.87 32.06
C LEU A 73 -31.68 30.13 31.20
N LEU A 74 -32.16 31.18 31.86
CA LEU A 74 -32.18 32.55 31.40
C LEU A 74 -30.76 33.12 31.44
N LEU A 75 -30.17 33.42 30.29
CA LEU A 75 -29.01 34.31 30.22
C LEU A 75 -29.44 35.66 29.63
N ARG A 76 -29.61 36.60 30.57
CA ARG A 76 -29.92 38.00 30.35
C ARG A 76 -28.72 38.70 29.71
N ARG A 77 -28.96 39.18 28.49
CA ARG A 77 -28.11 40.06 27.68
C ARG A 77 -27.69 41.31 28.48
N ARG A 78 -26.39 41.56 28.61
CA ARG A 78 -25.84 42.84 29.07
C ARG A 78 -24.94 43.39 27.96
N SER A 79 -25.40 44.46 27.33
CA SER A 79 -24.63 45.22 26.35
C SER A 79 -23.57 46.05 27.06
N HIS A 80 -22.30 45.86 26.70
CA HIS A 80 -21.31 46.92 26.80
C HIS A 80 -20.58 47.02 25.46
N SER A 81 -20.74 48.19 24.84
CA SER A 81 -19.99 48.64 23.69
C SER A 81 -18.58 49.03 24.14
N SER A 82 -17.57 48.42 23.54
CA SER A 82 -16.21 48.95 23.54
C SER A 82 -15.59 48.61 22.20
N HIS A 83 -15.47 49.63 21.35
CA HIS A 83 -14.79 49.58 20.06
C HIS A 83 -13.32 49.22 20.25
N HIS A 84 -12.93 48.04 19.78
CA HIS A 84 -11.56 47.73 19.39
C HIS A 84 -11.58 47.20 17.95
N PRO A 85 -10.63 47.61 17.10
CA PRO A 85 -10.58 47.16 15.71
C PRO A 85 -10.36 45.65 15.69
N PRO A 86 -11.01 44.90 14.78
CA PRO A 86 -10.81 43.46 14.71
C PRO A 86 -9.37 43.19 14.29
N ALA A 87 -8.57 42.71 15.25
CA ALA A 87 -7.40 41.91 14.92
C ALA A 87 -7.91 40.78 14.02
N ALA A 88 -7.33 40.66 12.82
CA ALA A 88 -7.62 39.57 11.91
C ALA A 88 -7.44 38.25 12.66
N THR A 89 -8.55 37.59 13.00
CA THR A 89 -8.55 36.18 13.33
C THR A 89 -8.01 35.49 12.10
N LEU A 90 -6.75 35.03 12.16
CA LEU A 90 -6.23 34.02 11.25
C LEU A 90 -7.30 32.94 11.19
N THR A 91 -8.03 32.88 10.09
CA THR A 91 -8.98 31.80 9.85
C THR A 91 -8.16 30.53 9.92
N ASP A 92 -8.39 29.73 10.96
CA ASP A 92 -7.75 28.45 11.17
C ASP A 92 -8.24 27.54 10.04
N ASN A 93 -7.61 27.65 8.86
CA ASN A 93 -8.01 26.91 7.68
C ASN A 93 -7.67 25.45 7.96
N PRO A 94 -8.66 24.57 8.18
CA PRO A 94 -8.41 23.19 8.61
C PRO A 94 -7.65 22.38 7.54
N CYS A 95 -7.55 22.91 6.32
CA CYS A 95 -6.89 22.32 5.17
C CYS A 95 -5.96 23.35 4.54
N PRO A 96 -4.87 23.75 5.23
CA PRO A 96 -3.99 24.81 4.78
C PRO A 96 -3.27 24.44 3.48
N SER A 97 -3.15 23.14 3.18
CA SER A 97 -2.58 22.57 1.95
C SER A 97 -3.57 22.51 0.78
N GLY A 98 -4.86 22.74 1.02
CA GLY A 98 -5.93 22.67 0.01
C GLY A 98 -6.93 21.54 0.26
N ARG A 99 -8.09 21.62 -0.39
CA ARG A 99 -9.14 20.59 -0.34
C ARG A 99 -9.03 19.64 -1.52
N ILE A 100 -9.59 18.44 -1.37
CA ILE A 100 -9.52 17.39 -2.38
C ILE A 100 -10.93 17.03 -2.81
N TYR A 101 -11.21 17.13 -4.10
CA TYR A 101 -12.42 16.58 -4.68
C TYR A 101 -12.15 15.14 -5.12
N VAL A 102 -13.09 14.24 -4.81
CA VAL A 102 -13.04 12.84 -5.25
C VAL A 102 -14.12 12.69 -6.31
N TYR A 103 -13.73 12.28 -7.53
CA TYR A 103 -14.72 12.05 -8.59
C TYR A 103 -15.70 10.94 -8.21
N ASP A 104 -16.98 11.19 -8.46
CA ASP A 104 -18.00 10.17 -8.50
C ASP A 104 -17.97 9.48 -9.87
N LEU A 105 -17.10 8.47 -9.99
CA LEU A 105 -16.94 7.70 -11.22
C LEU A 105 -18.08 6.69 -11.39
N PRO A 106 -18.47 6.36 -12.64
CA PRO A 106 -19.33 5.21 -12.89
C PRO A 106 -18.84 3.93 -12.17
N PRO A 107 -19.73 3.13 -11.57
CA PRO A 107 -19.36 1.95 -10.77
C PRO A 107 -18.45 0.94 -11.50
N SER A 108 -18.50 0.90 -12.82
CA SER A 108 -17.64 0.07 -13.68
C SER A 108 -16.14 0.29 -13.46
N PHE A 109 -15.74 1.47 -12.94
CA PHE A 109 -14.34 1.80 -12.66
C PHE A 109 -13.87 1.38 -11.27
N ASN A 110 -14.78 0.99 -10.36
CA ASN A 110 -14.41 0.59 -9.00
C ASN A 110 -15.31 -0.50 -8.42
N ALA A 111 -16.53 -0.17 -8.01
CA ALA A 111 -17.42 -1.04 -7.26
C ALA A 111 -17.76 -2.33 -8.01
N ASP A 112 -17.97 -2.25 -9.33
CA ASP A 112 -18.30 -3.43 -10.15
C ASP A 112 -17.10 -4.37 -10.29
N LEU A 113 -15.87 -3.84 -10.31
CA LEU A 113 -14.65 -4.66 -10.30
C LEU A 113 -14.55 -5.47 -9.00
N ILE A 114 -14.93 -4.87 -7.86
CA ILE A 114 -14.97 -5.57 -6.57
C ILE A 114 -16.11 -6.59 -6.53
N ALA A 115 -17.30 -6.23 -7.04
CA ALA A 115 -18.42 -7.16 -7.11
C ALA A 115 -18.09 -8.39 -8.00
N ALA A 116 -17.31 -8.19 -9.06
CA ALA A 116 -16.82 -9.23 -9.96
C ALA A 116 -15.44 -9.79 -9.55
N CYS A 117 -15.07 -9.75 -8.25
CA CYS A 117 -13.74 -10.14 -7.76
C CYS A 117 -13.33 -11.60 -8.07
N ASN A 118 -14.27 -12.47 -8.42
CA ASN A 118 -13.98 -13.83 -8.86
C ASN A 118 -13.30 -13.87 -10.23
N ASP A 119 -13.52 -12.87 -11.08
CA ASP A 119 -13.07 -12.82 -12.47
C ASP A 119 -11.82 -11.95 -12.68
N LEU A 120 -11.22 -11.46 -11.59
CA LEU A 120 -10.06 -10.56 -11.64
C LEU A 120 -8.71 -11.28 -11.78
N SER A 121 -8.71 -12.60 -11.83
CA SER A 121 -7.49 -13.40 -11.97
C SER A 121 -7.81 -14.74 -12.63
N PRO A 122 -6.97 -15.21 -13.58
CA PRO A 122 -7.22 -16.47 -14.30
C PRO A 122 -6.99 -17.72 -13.45
N TRP A 123 -6.39 -17.59 -12.26
CA TRP A 123 -6.01 -18.75 -11.44
C TRP A 123 -6.89 -18.96 -10.20
N ALA A 124 -7.36 -17.87 -9.60
CA ALA A 124 -8.09 -17.91 -8.34
C ALA A 124 -8.84 -16.60 -8.11
N SER A 125 -9.99 -16.71 -7.42
CA SER A 125 -10.77 -15.56 -6.97
C SER A 125 -9.93 -14.60 -6.13
N ARG A 126 -10.15 -13.30 -6.32
CA ARG A 126 -9.49 -12.23 -5.56
C ARG A 126 -10.35 -11.72 -4.41
N CYS A 127 -11.58 -12.24 -4.24
CA CYS A 127 -12.53 -11.73 -3.26
C CYS A 127 -12.01 -11.75 -1.82
N VAL A 128 -11.33 -12.84 -1.42
CA VAL A 128 -10.74 -12.94 -0.07
C VAL A 128 -9.66 -11.87 0.13
N ALA A 129 -8.77 -11.70 -0.84
CA ALA A 129 -7.70 -10.70 -0.79
C ALA A 129 -8.23 -9.26 -0.76
N LEU A 130 -9.36 -9.00 -1.41
CA LEU A 130 -9.99 -7.66 -1.49
C LEU A 130 -10.97 -7.38 -0.34
N SER A 131 -11.23 -8.35 0.53
CA SER A 131 -12.10 -8.18 1.71
C SER A 131 -11.57 -7.12 2.69
N ASN A 132 -12.43 -6.68 3.63
CA ASN A 132 -12.10 -5.66 4.64
C ASN A 132 -11.57 -4.35 4.05
N GLY A 133 -12.08 -3.95 2.88
CA GLY A 133 -11.65 -2.73 2.20
C GLY A 133 -10.23 -2.80 1.64
N GLY A 134 -9.78 -4.00 1.22
CA GLY A 134 -8.44 -4.23 0.67
C GLY A 134 -7.41 -4.74 1.68
N PHE A 135 -7.73 -4.80 2.97
CA PHE A 135 -6.81 -5.39 3.96
C PHE A 135 -6.76 -6.91 3.92
N GLY A 136 -7.77 -7.58 3.35
CA GLY A 136 -7.87 -9.04 3.41
C GLY A 136 -8.33 -9.55 4.78
N PRO A 137 -8.35 -10.87 5.01
CA PRO A 137 -8.80 -11.44 6.29
C PRO A 137 -7.77 -11.16 7.42
N PRO A 138 -8.18 -11.19 8.69
CA PRO A 138 -7.23 -11.16 9.81
C PRO A 138 -6.17 -12.27 9.70
N ALA A 139 -4.91 -12.03 10.07
CA ALA A 139 -3.95 -13.15 10.22
C ALA A 139 -3.99 -13.75 11.59
N ALA A 140 -4.82 -14.76 11.73
CA ALA A 140 -4.76 -15.66 12.86
C ALA A 140 -3.40 -16.40 12.96
N ASP A 141 -2.69 -16.62 11.83
CA ASP A 141 -1.41 -17.34 11.83
C ASP A 141 -0.27 -16.58 12.52
N LEU A 142 -0.44 -15.28 12.79
CA LEU A 142 0.54 -14.47 13.54
C LEU A 142 0.37 -14.56 15.06
N ALA A 143 -0.63 -15.31 15.56
CA ALA A 143 -0.77 -15.56 16.99
C ALA A 143 0.51 -16.20 17.56
N GLY A 144 1.06 -15.60 18.62
CA GLY A 144 2.33 -16.03 19.22
C GLY A 144 3.60 -15.51 18.51
N VAL A 145 3.47 -14.88 17.34
CA VAL A 145 4.59 -14.18 16.66
C VAL A 145 4.60 -12.69 16.99
N VAL A 146 3.42 -12.08 17.05
CA VAL A 146 3.22 -10.65 17.39
C VAL A 146 2.58 -10.50 18.78
N PRO A 147 2.68 -9.32 19.44
CA PRO A 147 1.94 -9.05 20.67
C PRO A 147 0.44 -9.32 20.52
N SER A 148 -0.17 -9.98 21.50
CA SER A 148 -1.59 -10.39 21.45
C SER A 148 -2.54 -9.19 21.35
N SER A 149 -2.21 -8.10 22.03
CA SER A 149 -2.82 -6.76 21.93
C SER A 149 -2.90 -6.23 20.50
N LEU A 150 -1.88 -6.52 19.67
CA LEU A 150 -1.78 -6.01 18.32
C LEU A 150 -2.36 -6.95 17.26
N LEU A 151 -2.70 -8.20 17.60
CA LEU A 151 -3.13 -9.21 16.63
C LEU A 151 -4.32 -8.76 15.77
N ALA A 152 -5.25 -8.00 16.36
CA ALA A 152 -6.42 -7.45 15.67
C ALA A 152 -6.08 -6.40 14.60
N SER A 153 -4.86 -5.85 14.62
CA SER A 153 -4.35 -4.89 13.66
C SER A 153 -3.55 -5.54 12.52
N TRP A 154 -3.45 -6.88 12.49
CA TRP A 154 -2.75 -7.60 11.42
C TRP A 154 -3.72 -8.27 10.45
N TYR A 155 -3.62 -7.93 9.16
CA TYR A 155 -4.44 -8.53 8.07
C TYR A 155 -3.62 -9.10 6.91
N SER A 156 -4.07 -10.21 6.33
CA SER A 156 -3.46 -10.89 5.17
C SER A 156 -3.63 -10.07 3.88
N THR A 157 -3.07 -8.87 3.93
CA THR A 157 -3.17 -7.82 2.92
C THR A 157 -2.42 -8.22 1.70
N ASP A 158 -3.06 -8.05 0.55
CA ASP A 158 -2.46 -8.29 -0.74
C ASP A 158 -1.61 -7.10 -1.15
N GLN A 159 -0.46 -7.39 -1.76
CA GLN A 159 0.52 -6.37 -2.14
C GLN A 159 -0.01 -5.37 -3.19
N PHE A 160 -1.12 -5.68 -3.88
CA PHE A 160 -1.71 -4.85 -4.93
C PHE A 160 -2.99 -4.11 -4.48
N ALA A 161 -3.29 -4.09 -3.17
CA ALA A 161 -4.53 -3.53 -2.64
C ALA A 161 -4.55 -1.99 -2.47
N ALA A 162 -3.49 -1.28 -2.88
CA ALA A 162 -3.35 0.16 -2.59
C ALA A 162 -4.53 1.01 -3.11
N GLU A 163 -5.11 0.66 -4.25
CA GLU A 163 -6.28 1.36 -4.84
C GLU A 163 -7.48 1.42 -3.88
N LEU A 164 -7.80 0.30 -3.22
CA LEU A 164 -8.92 0.21 -2.28
C LEU A 164 -8.62 0.97 -0.99
N ILE A 165 -7.40 0.79 -0.47
CA ILE A 165 -6.95 1.43 0.77
C ILE A 165 -6.98 2.96 0.62
N PHE A 166 -6.44 3.47 -0.47
CA PHE A 166 -6.45 4.91 -0.77
C PHE A 166 -7.86 5.44 -0.98
N HIS A 167 -8.69 4.74 -1.77
CA HIS A 167 -10.04 5.21 -2.04
C HIS A 167 -10.89 5.26 -0.75
N ARG A 168 -10.77 4.27 0.13
CA ARG A 168 -11.45 4.29 1.43
C ARG A 168 -10.99 5.44 2.31
N ARG A 169 -9.68 5.67 2.39
CA ARG A 169 -9.09 6.73 3.22
C ARG A 169 -9.44 8.12 2.71
N ILE A 170 -9.38 8.35 1.39
CA ILE A 170 -9.63 9.66 0.82
C ILE A 170 -11.09 10.08 0.89
N LEU A 171 -12.04 9.12 0.83
CA LEU A 171 -13.45 9.40 1.01
C LEU A 171 -13.77 9.96 2.41
N ASN A 172 -12.96 9.62 3.42
CA ASN A 172 -13.16 10.03 4.80
C ASN A 172 -12.12 11.06 5.28
N HIS A 173 -11.28 11.54 4.38
CA HIS A 173 -10.24 12.49 4.72
C HIS A 173 -10.85 13.86 5.07
N ARG A 174 -10.37 14.49 6.16
CA ARG A 174 -10.89 15.77 6.67
C ARG A 174 -10.88 16.92 5.65
N CYS A 175 -9.99 16.83 4.65
CA CYS A 175 -9.88 17.83 3.57
C CYS A 175 -10.62 17.46 2.30
N ARG A 176 -11.43 16.40 2.31
CA ARG A 176 -12.35 16.12 1.20
C ARG A 176 -13.39 17.24 1.08
N THR A 177 -13.73 17.60 -0.15
CA THR A 177 -14.84 18.50 -0.48
C THR A 177 -15.81 17.84 -1.45
N ALA A 178 -17.10 18.16 -1.32
CA ALA A 178 -18.12 17.81 -2.30
C ALA A 178 -18.28 18.90 -3.38
N ASP A 179 -17.74 20.10 -3.13
CA ASP A 179 -17.71 21.20 -4.09
C ASP A 179 -16.40 21.17 -4.89
N PRO A 180 -16.44 20.92 -6.21
CA PRO A 180 -15.24 20.90 -7.05
C PRO A 180 -14.60 22.28 -7.20
N SER A 181 -15.34 23.38 -7.04
CA SER A 181 -14.79 24.75 -7.16
C SER A 181 -13.89 25.13 -5.98
N ALA A 182 -14.07 24.47 -4.84
CA ALA A 182 -13.25 24.65 -3.64
C ALA A 182 -12.00 23.74 -3.60
N ALA A 183 -11.80 22.89 -4.61
CA ALA A 183 -10.75 21.88 -4.62
C ALA A 183 -9.42 22.40 -5.18
N ALA A 184 -8.32 21.97 -4.55
CA ALA A 184 -6.96 22.18 -5.05
C ALA A 184 -6.38 20.92 -5.72
N ALA A 185 -7.07 19.79 -5.60
CA ALA A 185 -6.67 18.51 -6.16
C ALA A 185 -7.90 17.66 -6.49
N PHE A 186 -7.79 16.87 -7.56
CA PHE A 186 -8.85 15.98 -8.04
C PHE A 186 -8.38 14.53 -8.03
N TYR A 187 -8.94 13.72 -7.14
CA TYR A 187 -8.64 12.29 -7.07
C TYR A 187 -9.53 11.49 -8.02
N VAL A 188 -8.92 10.59 -8.78
CA VAL A 188 -9.60 9.68 -9.73
C VAL A 188 -9.64 8.27 -9.15
N PRO A 189 -10.76 7.81 -8.56
CA PRO A 189 -10.87 6.50 -7.91
C PRO A 189 -11.10 5.35 -8.90
N PHE A 190 -10.23 5.20 -9.90
CA PHE A 190 -10.25 4.08 -10.85
C PHE A 190 -9.33 2.96 -10.38
N TYR A 191 -9.85 1.74 -10.24
CA TYR A 191 -9.08 0.56 -9.85
C TYR A 191 -8.39 -0.07 -11.07
N ALA A 192 -7.53 0.71 -11.72
CA ALA A 192 -6.86 0.35 -12.96
C ALA A 192 -6.00 -0.92 -12.83
N GLY A 193 -5.37 -1.12 -11.69
CA GLY A 193 -4.58 -2.30 -11.35
C GLY A 193 -5.42 -3.59 -11.33
N LEU A 194 -6.65 -3.51 -10.82
CA LEU A 194 -7.60 -4.62 -10.90
C LEU A 194 -8.10 -4.84 -12.33
N ALA A 195 -8.47 -3.76 -13.03
CA ALA A 195 -8.97 -3.82 -14.40
C ALA A 195 -7.94 -4.45 -15.36
N VAL A 196 -6.69 -3.98 -15.35
CA VAL A 196 -5.63 -4.57 -16.18
C VAL A 196 -5.24 -5.96 -15.69
N GLY A 197 -5.23 -6.18 -14.36
CA GLY A 197 -4.85 -7.43 -13.71
C GLY A 197 -5.66 -8.64 -14.20
N LYS A 198 -6.95 -8.43 -14.48
CA LYS A 198 -7.85 -9.41 -15.10
C LYS A 198 -7.29 -10.02 -16.40
N HIS A 199 -6.49 -9.26 -17.14
CA HIS A 199 -6.07 -9.59 -18.51
C HIS A 199 -4.58 -9.96 -18.65
N LEU A 200 -3.71 -9.63 -17.69
CA LEU A 200 -2.25 -9.74 -17.85
C LEU A 200 -1.73 -11.16 -18.10
N TRP A 201 -2.37 -12.17 -17.51
CA TRP A 201 -1.95 -13.59 -17.63
C TRP A 201 -2.93 -14.45 -18.41
N SER A 202 -3.97 -13.85 -18.98
CA SER A 202 -4.92 -14.58 -19.81
C SER A 202 -4.34 -14.78 -21.21
N SER A 203 -4.31 -16.02 -21.68
CA SER A 203 -3.87 -16.35 -23.04
C SER A 203 -4.86 -15.92 -24.12
N THR A 204 -6.08 -15.53 -23.74
CA THR A 204 -7.15 -15.12 -24.66
C THR A 204 -7.35 -13.61 -24.70
N SER A 205 -6.77 -12.85 -23.76
CA SER A 205 -6.93 -11.39 -23.72
C SER A 205 -6.04 -10.69 -24.75
N THR A 206 -6.64 -9.79 -25.52
CA THR A 206 -5.96 -8.92 -26.48
C THR A 206 -5.40 -7.68 -25.78
N SER A 207 -4.54 -6.92 -26.48
CA SER A 207 -4.15 -5.59 -26.02
C SER A 207 -5.35 -4.65 -25.84
N GLY A 208 -6.36 -4.76 -26.71
CA GLY A 208 -7.56 -3.94 -26.64
C GLY A 208 -8.37 -4.19 -25.36
N ASP A 209 -8.41 -5.44 -24.89
CA ASP A 209 -9.07 -5.78 -23.62
C ASP A 209 -8.38 -5.11 -22.43
N ARG A 210 -7.05 -5.10 -22.42
CA ARG A 210 -6.24 -4.46 -21.37
C ARG A 210 -6.41 -2.93 -21.32
N ASP A 211 -6.75 -2.33 -22.45
CA ASP A 211 -6.77 -0.88 -22.64
C ASP A 211 -8.19 -0.30 -22.61
N ARG A 212 -9.22 -1.14 -22.72
CA ARG A 212 -10.63 -0.74 -22.89
C ARG A 212 -11.10 0.22 -21.81
N ASP A 213 -10.99 -0.17 -20.55
CA ASP A 213 -11.53 0.62 -19.43
C ASP A 213 -10.76 1.93 -19.26
N CYS A 214 -9.45 1.91 -19.48
CA CYS A 214 -8.60 3.10 -19.47
C CYS A 214 -9.03 4.11 -20.54
N ALA A 215 -9.31 3.64 -21.76
CA ALA A 215 -9.77 4.48 -22.84
C ALA A 215 -11.19 5.05 -22.59
N ILE A 216 -12.08 4.28 -21.97
CA ILE A 216 -13.42 4.75 -21.58
C ILE A 216 -13.30 5.83 -20.49
N LEU A 217 -12.48 5.61 -19.47
CA LEU A 217 -12.22 6.59 -18.41
C LEU A 217 -11.71 7.90 -18.99
N LEU A 218 -10.70 7.85 -19.86
CA LEU A 218 -10.11 9.07 -20.44
C LEU A 218 -11.11 9.85 -21.30
N ARG A 219 -12.00 9.17 -22.02
CA ARG A 219 -13.10 9.84 -22.75
C ARG A 219 -14.12 10.48 -21.80
N TRP A 220 -14.36 9.88 -20.63
CA TRP A 220 -15.28 10.41 -19.63
C TRP A 220 -14.68 11.60 -18.86
N ILE A 221 -13.43 11.48 -18.39
CA ILE A 221 -12.80 12.49 -17.53
C ILE A 221 -12.48 13.78 -18.28
N LYS A 222 -12.13 13.67 -19.58
CA LYS A 222 -11.89 14.84 -20.45
C LYS A 222 -13.13 15.72 -20.66
N LYS A 223 -14.34 15.22 -20.37
CA LYS A 223 -15.57 15.99 -20.46
C LYS A 223 -15.87 16.80 -19.19
N GLN A 224 -15.18 16.52 -18.09
CA GLN A 224 -15.39 17.18 -16.81
C GLN A 224 -14.77 18.58 -16.82
N ASP A 225 -15.47 19.57 -16.26
CA ASP A 225 -15.00 20.96 -16.30
C ASP A 225 -13.66 21.19 -15.59
N PRO A 226 -13.39 20.60 -14.40
CA PRO A 226 -12.06 20.71 -13.79
C PRO A 226 -10.94 20.19 -14.70
N TRP A 227 -11.19 19.11 -15.45
CA TRP A 227 -10.19 18.59 -16.40
C TRP A 227 -9.94 19.57 -17.55
N LYS A 228 -10.98 20.22 -18.09
CA LYS A 228 -10.80 21.19 -19.18
C LYS A 228 -9.98 22.41 -18.74
N GLN A 229 -10.06 22.77 -17.45
CA GLN A 229 -9.33 23.92 -16.89
C GLN A 229 -7.84 23.62 -16.68
N SER A 230 -7.50 22.41 -16.21
CA SER A 230 -6.12 22.06 -15.85
C SER A 230 -5.43 21.14 -16.85
N ASN A 231 -6.15 20.54 -17.80
CA ASN A 231 -5.64 19.46 -18.64
C ASN A 231 -4.92 18.36 -17.81
N GLY A 232 -5.47 18.03 -16.63
CA GLY A 232 -5.02 16.92 -15.80
C GLY A 232 -3.88 17.23 -14.83
N TRP A 233 -3.33 18.44 -14.76
CA TRP A 233 -2.12 18.69 -13.95
C TRP A 233 -2.38 18.69 -12.44
N ASP A 234 -3.60 18.99 -12.01
CA ASP A 234 -4.10 18.94 -10.63
C ASP A 234 -4.88 17.64 -10.32
N HIS A 235 -4.79 16.66 -11.22
CA HIS A 235 -5.37 15.33 -11.06
C HIS A 235 -4.35 14.33 -10.56
N PHE A 236 -4.80 13.42 -9.69
CA PHE A 236 -3.99 12.29 -9.28
C PHE A 236 -4.79 10.99 -9.15
N ILE A 237 -4.07 9.88 -9.31
CA ILE A 237 -4.61 8.52 -9.27
C ILE A 237 -3.66 7.60 -8.50
N THR A 238 -4.21 6.68 -7.72
CA THR A 238 -3.46 5.58 -7.12
C THR A 238 -3.56 4.35 -8.02
N LEU A 239 -2.43 3.72 -8.30
CA LEU A 239 -2.33 2.50 -9.09
C LEU A 239 -1.77 1.39 -8.21
N GLY A 240 -2.56 0.33 -8.05
CA GLY A 240 -2.24 -0.78 -7.15
C GLY A 240 -1.11 -1.68 -7.65
N ARG A 241 -0.64 -1.45 -8.88
CA ARG A 241 0.38 -2.25 -9.57
C ARG A 241 1.63 -1.44 -9.89
N ILE A 242 2.67 -2.14 -10.35
CA ILE A 242 3.93 -1.52 -10.77
C ILE A 242 3.72 -0.73 -12.07
N THR A 243 4.49 0.34 -12.28
CA THR A 243 4.37 1.23 -13.45
C THR A 243 4.41 0.49 -14.80
N TRP A 244 5.16 -0.61 -14.88
CA TRP A 244 5.35 -1.39 -16.10
C TRP A 244 4.09 -2.15 -16.55
N ASP A 245 3.14 -2.39 -15.66
CA ASP A 245 1.86 -3.01 -16.01
C ASP A 245 0.95 -2.07 -16.83
N PHE A 246 1.32 -0.80 -16.95
CA PHE A 246 0.53 0.24 -17.61
C PHE A 246 1.28 0.98 -18.73
N ARG A 247 2.48 0.52 -19.10
CA ARG A 247 3.40 1.18 -20.07
C ARG A 247 3.74 0.30 -21.26
N ARG A 248 2.76 -0.42 -21.79
CA ARG A 248 2.91 -1.17 -23.04
C ARG A 248 3.13 -0.20 -24.20
N SER A 249 4.25 -0.35 -24.91
CA SER A 249 4.59 0.51 -26.06
C SER A 249 4.31 -0.11 -27.43
N ARG A 250 4.20 -1.44 -27.53
CA ARG A 250 3.93 -2.16 -28.78
C ARG A 250 2.82 -3.17 -28.58
N GLU A 251 2.09 -3.46 -29.66
CA GLU A 251 1.06 -4.49 -29.66
C GLU A 251 1.63 -5.86 -29.28
N GLY A 252 0.93 -6.57 -28.39
CA GLY A 252 1.37 -7.89 -27.89
C GLY A 252 2.38 -7.87 -26.73
N ASP A 253 3.00 -6.73 -26.41
CA ASP A 253 3.92 -6.62 -25.27
C ASP A 253 3.18 -6.76 -23.91
N TRP A 254 3.95 -6.88 -22.84
CA TRP A 254 3.43 -6.92 -21.47
C TRP A 254 2.68 -5.64 -21.09
N GLY A 255 1.66 -5.76 -20.23
CA GLY A 255 0.94 -4.61 -19.68
C GLY A 255 -0.24 -4.12 -20.53
N GLY A 256 -0.93 -3.12 -20.02
CA GLY A 256 -1.76 -2.18 -20.79
C GLY A 256 -0.97 -0.91 -21.16
N SER A 257 -1.57 -0.02 -21.95
CA SER A 257 -0.94 1.22 -22.43
C SER A 257 -1.39 2.48 -21.68
N PHE A 258 -2.17 2.35 -20.61
CA PHE A 258 -2.86 3.45 -19.91
C PHE A 258 -1.98 4.68 -19.68
N LEU A 259 -0.75 4.49 -19.17
CA LEU A 259 0.14 5.58 -18.82
C LEU A 259 0.79 6.29 -20.02
N TYR A 260 0.65 5.75 -21.22
CA TYR A 260 1.04 6.37 -22.49
C TYR A 260 -0.17 6.86 -23.31
N MET A 261 -1.40 6.67 -22.82
CA MET A 261 -2.59 7.16 -23.52
C MET A 261 -2.68 8.69 -23.43
N PRO A 262 -3.16 9.36 -24.50
CA PRO A 262 -3.39 10.79 -24.47
C PRO A 262 -4.31 11.21 -23.33
N GLY A 263 -3.89 12.16 -22.51
CA GLY A 263 -4.55 12.64 -21.30
C GLY A 263 -3.82 12.26 -20.01
N MET A 264 -2.90 11.29 -20.01
CA MET A 264 -2.15 10.89 -18.81
C MET A 264 -0.83 11.64 -18.62
N GLU A 265 -0.46 12.54 -19.54
CA GLU A 265 0.84 13.23 -19.54
C GLU A 265 1.04 14.11 -18.29
N ASN A 266 -0.03 14.67 -17.76
CA ASN A 266 0.03 15.64 -16.67
C ASN A 266 -0.41 15.10 -15.30
N VAL A 267 -1.09 13.96 -15.27
CA VAL A 267 -1.70 13.36 -14.07
C VAL A 267 -0.61 12.82 -13.15
N THR A 268 -0.65 13.15 -11.85
CA THR A 268 0.24 12.54 -10.87
C THR A 268 -0.21 11.11 -10.54
N ARG A 269 0.70 10.14 -10.60
CA ARG A 269 0.40 8.72 -10.37
C ARG A 269 1.11 8.23 -9.12
N LEU A 270 0.35 7.74 -8.14
CA LEU A 270 0.87 7.08 -6.95
C LEU A 270 0.96 5.57 -7.23
N LEU A 271 2.15 5.00 -7.27
CA LEU A 271 2.37 3.58 -7.62
C LEU A 271 3.21 2.87 -6.58
N ILE A 272 2.94 1.58 -6.34
CA ILE A 272 3.79 0.74 -5.48
C ILE A 272 5.22 0.59 -6.01
N GLU A 273 5.43 0.77 -7.32
CA GLU A 273 6.75 0.89 -7.95
C GLU A 273 6.69 1.89 -9.10
N ARG A 274 7.44 3.00 -9.00
CA ARG A 274 7.45 4.08 -9.99
C ARG A 274 8.42 3.85 -11.14
N ASN A 275 8.24 4.62 -12.21
CA ASN A 275 9.29 4.89 -13.19
C ASN A 275 10.11 6.11 -12.71
N PRO A 276 11.39 5.95 -12.32
CA PRO A 276 12.20 7.07 -11.83
C PRO A 276 12.42 8.21 -12.82
N TRP A 277 12.23 7.97 -14.12
CA TRP A 277 12.44 8.97 -15.18
C TRP A 277 11.16 9.72 -15.56
N ASP A 278 10.03 9.37 -14.95
CA ASP A 278 8.77 10.06 -15.16
C ASP A 278 8.41 10.83 -13.88
N GLY A 279 8.56 12.16 -13.92
CA GLY A 279 8.35 13.03 -12.75
C GLY A 279 6.91 13.01 -12.23
N LYS A 280 5.96 12.52 -13.03
CA LYS A 280 4.56 12.34 -12.62
C LYS A 280 4.36 11.08 -11.78
N ASP A 281 5.25 10.10 -11.86
CA ASP A 281 5.19 8.92 -11.00
C ASP A 281 5.79 9.21 -9.61
N VAL A 282 5.07 8.77 -8.59
CA VAL A 282 5.47 8.81 -7.20
C VAL A 282 5.40 7.39 -6.64
N GLY A 283 6.51 6.91 -6.07
CA GLY A 283 6.53 5.61 -5.41
C GLY A 283 5.92 5.70 -4.02
N ILE A 284 4.91 4.88 -3.74
CA ILE A 284 4.29 4.70 -2.42
C ILE A 284 4.66 3.34 -1.83
N PRO A 285 4.75 3.19 -0.50
CA PRO A 285 5.04 1.90 0.13
C PRO A 285 4.07 0.82 -0.33
N TYR A 286 4.58 -0.39 -0.56
CA TYR A 286 3.71 -1.54 -0.78
C TYR A 286 2.81 -1.74 0.46
N PRO A 287 1.51 -2.05 0.29
CA PRO A 287 0.69 -2.51 1.39
C PRO A 287 1.35 -3.70 2.10
N THR A 288 1.70 -3.48 3.37
CA THR A 288 2.17 -4.52 4.28
C THR A 288 0.99 -5.05 5.08
N GLY A 289 1.26 -5.85 6.10
CA GLY A 289 0.22 -6.52 6.84
C GLY A 289 -0.32 -5.78 8.09
N PHE A 290 0.41 -4.81 8.61
CA PHE A 290 0.06 -4.15 9.86
C PHE A 290 -0.71 -2.87 9.57
N HIS A 291 -1.95 -2.82 10.06
CA HIS A 291 -2.90 -1.73 9.86
C HIS A 291 -3.41 -1.21 11.22
N PRO A 292 -2.56 -0.48 11.96
CA PRO A 292 -2.91 0.03 13.28
C PRO A 292 -4.02 1.08 13.22
N ARG A 293 -4.76 1.21 14.32
CA ARG A 293 -5.87 2.16 14.47
C ARG A 293 -5.49 3.43 15.21
N THR A 294 -4.43 3.37 16.01
CA THR A 294 -4.02 4.43 16.93
C THR A 294 -2.51 4.60 16.97
N VAL A 295 -2.05 5.75 17.42
CA VAL A 295 -0.63 6.01 17.72
C VAL A 295 -0.08 5.05 18.79
N ALA A 296 -0.90 4.65 19.76
CA ALA A 296 -0.50 3.69 20.79
C ALA A 296 -0.15 2.32 20.20
N GLU A 297 -0.93 1.80 19.25
CA GLU A 297 -0.64 0.52 18.59
C GLU A 297 0.65 0.59 17.76
N VAL A 298 0.89 1.71 17.07
CA VAL A 298 2.15 1.95 16.34
C VAL A 298 3.33 1.97 17.31
N SER A 299 3.20 2.71 18.41
CA SER A 299 4.26 2.86 19.42
C SER A 299 4.56 1.53 20.10
N GLU A 300 3.54 0.74 20.42
CA GLU A 300 3.70 -0.62 20.96
C GLU A 300 4.43 -1.53 19.97
N TRP A 301 4.07 -1.49 18.68
CA TRP A 301 4.79 -2.25 17.66
C TRP A 301 6.25 -1.82 17.55
N GLN A 302 6.52 -0.51 17.51
CA GLN A 302 7.88 0.04 17.47
C GLN A 302 8.70 -0.43 18.68
N GLN A 303 8.14 -0.39 19.89
CA GLN A 303 8.82 -0.87 21.10
C GLN A 303 9.07 -2.38 21.04
N PHE A 304 8.10 -3.17 20.58
CA PHE A 304 8.26 -4.61 20.39
C PHE A 304 9.43 -4.90 19.44
N VAL A 305 9.45 -4.25 18.26
CA VAL A 305 10.52 -4.45 17.27
C VAL A 305 11.80 -3.71 17.58
N LEU A 306 11.91 -2.87 18.61
CA LEU A 306 13.19 -2.33 19.11
C LEU A 306 13.83 -3.24 20.15
N ASN A 307 13.02 -3.73 21.10
CA ASN A 307 13.48 -4.51 22.24
C ASN A 307 13.72 -5.99 21.91
N ARG A 308 13.36 -6.42 20.70
CA ARG A 308 13.54 -7.80 20.28
C ARG A 308 15.02 -8.19 20.13
N ASN A 309 15.42 -9.26 20.80
CA ASN A 309 16.71 -9.91 20.60
C ASN A 309 16.72 -10.67 19.26
N ARG A 310 17.83 -10.57 18.51
CA ARG A 310 17.96 -11.08 17.14
C ARG A 310 19.12 -12.06 17.07
N SER A 311 18.81 -13.34 16.87
CA SER A 311 19.82 -14.40 16.84
C SER A 311 20.45 -14.64 15.46
N THR A 312 19.83 -14.10 14.41
CA THR A 312 20.28 -14.26 13.02
C THR A 312 20.94 -12.98 12.53
N LEU A 313 22.17 -13.04 11.98
CA LEU A 313 22.83 -11.86 11.41
C LEU A 313 22.07 -11.36 10.17
N PHE A 314 21.72 -12.24 9.24
CA PHE A 314 20.91 -11.84 8.08
C PHE A 314 19.91 -12.90 7.61
N GLY A 315 18.73 -12.45 7.21
CA GLY A 315 17.65 -13.32 6.72
C GLY A 315 17.42 -13.14 5.22
N PHE A 316 17.07 -14.20 4.50
CA PHE A 316 16.59 -14.10 3.12
C PHE A 316 15.25 -14.81 2.91
N VAL A 317 14.24 -14.06 2.48
CA VAL A 317 12.94 -14.58 2.05
C VAL A 317 12.87 -14.50 0.53
N GLY A 318 12.80 -15.64 -0.12
CA GLY A 318 12.73 -15.69 -1.58
C GLY A 318 13.01 -17.07 -2.15
N ALA A 319 12.77 -17.19 -3.45
CA ALA A 319 13.07 -18.39 -4.22
C ALA A 319 13.81 -18.04 -5.51
N ALA A 320 14.59 -18.99 -6.00
CA ALA A 320 15.14 -18.92 -7.34
C ALA A 320 14.00 -18.90 -8.38
N ARG A 321 14.16 -18.10 -9.42
CA ARG A 321 13.21 -18.03 -10.54
C ARG A 321 13.53 -19.13 -11.53
N SER A 322 12.61 -20.06 -11.69
CA SER A 322 12.71 -21.12 -12.69
C SER A 322 12.89 -20.51 -14.09
N GLY A 323 13.93 -20.94 -14.81
CA GLY A 323 14.20 -20.49 -16.18
C GLY A 323 15.14 -19.28 -16.31
N PHE A 324 15.56 -18.65 -15.21
CA PHE A 324 16.59 -17.60 -15.24
C PHE A 324 17.97 -18.21 -15.00
N LYS A 325 18.82 -18.23 -16.04
CA LYS A 325 20.23 -18.58 -15.87
C LYS A 325 20.91 -17.54 -14.96
N ASP A 326 21.76 -18.01 -14.05
CA ASP A 326 22.51 -17.19 -13.11
C ASP A 326 21.63 -16.25 -12.26
N ASP A 327 20.49 -16.76 -11.78
CA ASP A 327 19.57 -15.98 -10.95
C ASP A 327 20.25 -15.49 -9.66
N PHE A 328 20.21 -14.19 -9.44
CA PHE A 328 20.80 -13.58 -8.27
C PHE A 328 20.14 -14.05 -6.96
N ARG A 329 18.85 -14.43 -6.99
CA ARG A 329 18.19 -15.00 -5.79
C ARG A 329 18.76 -16.38 -5.44
N ALA A 330 19.08 -17.21 -6.44
CA ALA A 330 19.75 -18.48 -6.23
C ALA A 330 21.16 -18.27 -5.65
N LEU A 331 21.89 -17.27 -6.15
CA LEU A 331 23.20 -16.90 -5.62
C LEU A 331 23.11 -16.49 -4.14
N LEU A 332 22.11 -15.68 -3.75
CA LEU A 332 21.91 -15.27 -2.36
C LEU A 332 21.50 -16.44 -1.44
N LEU A 333 20.71 -17.40 -1.92
CA LEU A 333 20.44 -18.64 -1.19
C LEU A 333 21.74 -19.42 -0.94
N GLY A 334 22.62 -19.48 -1.94
CA GLY A 334 23.95 -20.08 -1.82
C GLY A 334 24.86 -19.35 -0.83
N GLU A 335 24.90 -18.01 -0.86
CA GLU A 335 25.61 -17.19 0.15
C GLU A 335 25.07 -17.46 1.56
N CYS A 336 23.75 -17.54 1.72
CA CYS A 336 23.10 -17.84 2.99
C CYS A 336 23.50 -19.23 3.52
N GLY A 337 23.45 -20.25 2.65
CA GLY A 337 23.87 -21.61 3.00
C GLY A 337 25.34 -21.67 3.43
N ARG A 338 26.23 -20.98 2.72
CA ARG A 338 27.67 -20.91 3.06
C ARG A 338 27.98 -20.12 4.32
N ALA A 339 27.14 -19.15 4.69
CA ALA A 339 27.35 -18.36 5.91
C ALA A 339 27.26 -19.20 7.20
N GLY A 340 26.52 -20.32 7.14
CA GLY A 340 26.36 -21.29 8.22
C GLY A 340 25.16 -21.00 9.13
N LYS A 341 24.71 -22.06 9.82
CA LYS A 341 23.63 -21.98 10.83
C LYS A 341 24.06 -21.01 11.94
N GLY A 342 23.19 -20.05 12.27
CA GLY A 342 23.46 -18.98 13.24
C GLY A 342 23.95 -17.66 12.64
N ARG A 343 24.33 -17.62 11.36
CA ARG A 343 24.63 -16.36 10.66
C ARG A 343 23.55 -16.00 9.66
N CYS A 344 23.12 -16.95 8.83
CA CYS A 344 22.02 -16.73 7.91
C CYS A 344 20.91 -17.77 8.07
N ARG A 345 19.67 -17.30 7.90
CA ARG A 345 18.49 -18.15 7.74
C ARG A 345 17.72 -17.73 6.50
N SER A 346 17.08 -18.68 5.83
CA SER A 346 16.29 -18.42 4.63
C SER A 346 14.96 -19.14 4.65
N VAL A 347 13.93 -18.51 4.09
CA VAL A 347 12.62 -19.10 3.82
C VAL A 347 12.47 -19.20 2.30
N ASP A 348 12.27 -20.42 1.81
CA ASP A 348 12.11 -20.70 0.39
C ASP A 348 10.66 -20.49 -0.06
N CYS A 349 10.46 -19.43 -0.84
CA CYS A 349 9.15 -19.03 -1.36
C CYS A 349 8.70 -19.77 -2.63
N GLY A 350 9.37 -20.87 -3.00
CA GLY A 350 9.01 -21.70 -4.14
C GLY A 350 7.55 -22.16 -4.07
N GLY A 351 6.89 -22.28 -5.23
CA GLY A 351 5.49 -22.72 -5.30
C GLY A 351 4.47 -21.76 -4.71
N GLY A 352 4.83 -20.49 -4.47
CA GLY A 352 3.90 -19.48 -3.95
C GLY A 352 3.75 -19.46 -2.43
N ARG A 353 4.61 -20.18 -1.67
CA ARG A 353 4.56 -20.27 -0.20
C ARG A 353 4.59 -18.93 0.54
N CYS A 354 5.15 -17.89 -0.08
CA CYS A 354 5.21 -16.54 0.50
C CYS A 354 4.27 -15.54 -0.18
N GLY A 355 3.44 -15.98 -1.13
CA GLY A 355 2.52 -15.10 -1.88
C GLY A 355 1.38 -14.60 -1.00
N ASN A 356 0.92 -15.44 -0.08
CA ASN A 356 0.07 -15.09 1.04
C ASN A 356 0.88 -15.22 2.33
N ARG A 357 0.47 -14.51 3.38
CA ARG A 357 1.17 -14.48 4.67
C ARG A 357 1.63 -15.86 5.11
N SER A 358 2.90 -15.92 5.48
CA SER A 358 3.40 -16.95 6.37
C SER A 358 3.98 -16.25 7.59
N ALA A 359 3.47 -16.59 8.77
CA ALA A 359 4.11 -16.31 10.06
C ALA A 359 5.63 -16.59 10.04
N GLU A 360 6.05 -17.58 9.25
CA GLU A 360 7.44 -17.91 8.96
C GLU A 360 8.25 -16.74 8.39
N THR A 361 7.70 -16.00 7.43
CA THR A 361 8.35 -14.83 6.80
C THR A 361 8.58 -13.72 7.83
N LEU A 362 7.53 -13.34 8.57
CA LEU A 362 7.62 -12.30 9.59
C LEU A 362 8.58 -12.72 10.71
N ASN A 363 8.49 -13.97 11.17
CA ASN A 363 9.35 -14.49 12.24
C ASN A 363 10.83 -14.53 11.81
N LEU A 364 11.13 -14.84 10.54
CA LEU A 364 12.50 -14.73 10.03
C LEU A 364 13.02 -13.30 10.13
N PHE A 365 12.26 -12.30 9.65
CA PHE A 365 12.70 -10.91 9.70
C PHE A 365 12.77 -10.37 11.12
N LEU A 366 11.84 -10.74 12.00
CA LEU A 366 11.83 -10.35 13.41
C LEU A 366 13.06 -10.85 14.18
N ASP A 367 13.71 -11.92 13.73
CA ASP A 367 14.91 -12.49 14.35
C ASP A 367 16.21 -12.11 13.60
N SER A 368 16.12 -11.46 12.44
CA SER A 368 17.29 -11.10 11.61
C SER A 368 17.74 -9.66 11.85
N VAL A 369 19.04 -9.41 12.04
CA VAL A 369 19.58 -8.03 12.13
C VAL A 369 19.43 -7.32 10.78
N PHE A 370 19.85 -8.00 9.70
CA PHE A 370 19.74 -7.52 8.34
C PHE A 370 18.80 -8.42 7.51
N CYS A 371 18.19 -7.90 6.47
CA CYS A 371 17.38 -8.72 5.54
C CYS A 371 17.83 -8.51 4.10
N LEU A 372 18.02 -9.59 3.35
CA LEU A 372 18.47 -9.50 1.96
C LEU A 372 17.31 -9.12 1.05
N GLN A 373 17.45 -8.00 0.33
CA GLN A 373 16.43 -7.44 -0.53
C GLN A 373 16.91 -7.31 -2.00
N PRO A 374 17.11 -8.43 -2.73
CA PRO A 374 17.28 -8.39 -4.17
C PRO A 374 16.02 -7.86 -4.88
N ARG A 375 16.14 -7.57 -6.18
CA ARG A 375 15.02 -7.13 -6.99
C ARG A 375 13.91 -8.18 -7.14
N GLY A 376 12.72 -7.67 -7.45
CA GLY A 376 11.53 -8.43 -7.83
C GLY A 376 11.63 -9.02 -9.23
N ASP A 377 10.47 -9.26 -9.83
CA ASP A 377 10.38 -9.38 -11.29
C ASP A 377 10.64 -8.01 -11.93
N SER A 378 10.37 -6.94 -11.18
CA SER A 378 10.73 -5.54 -11.43
C SER A 378 11.80 -5.05 -10.43
N PHE A 379 11.87 -3.75 -10.10
CA PHE A 379 12.95 -3.20 -9.27
C PHE A 379 12.80 -3.46 -7.77
N THR A 380 11.58 -3.51 -7.24
CA THR A 380 11.30 -3.58 -5.80
C THR A 380 10.37 -4.76 -5.49
N ARG A 381 10.25 -5.11 -4.20
CA ARG A 381 9.35 -6.14 -3.68
C ARG A 381 8.71 -5.64 -2.40
N ARG A 382 7.46 -6.04 -2.14
CA ARG A 382 6.80 -5.87 -0.83
C ARG A 382 7.68 -6.33 0.33
N SER A 383 8.44 -7.41 0.14
CA SER A 383 9.34 -7.98 1.15
C SER A 383 10.33 -6.97 1.77
N MET A 384 10.71 -5.91 1.05
CA MET A 384 11.52 -4.83 1.62
C MET A 384 10.77 -4.11 2.75
N PHE A 385 9.50 -3.79 2.53
CA PHE A 385 8.65 -3.13 3.51
C PHE A 385 8.28 -4.07 4.66
N ASP A 386 8.01 -5.35 4.41
CA ASP A 386 7.78 -6.33 5.48
C ASP A 386 9.03 -6.49 6.38
N CYS A 387 10.22 -6.44 5.78
CA CYS A 387 11.48 -6.44 6.53
C CYS A 387 11.65 -5.20 7.42
N MET A 388 11.42 -4.01 6.85
CA MET A 388 11.52 -2.76 7.60
C MET A 388 10.48 -2.70 8.71
N LEU A 389 9.26 -3.16 8.45
CA LEU A 389 8.19 -3.29 9.44
C LEU A 389 8.58 -4.21 10.60
N ALA A 390 9.34 -5.28 10.34
CA ALA A 390 9.90 -6.16 11.35
C ALA A 390 11.13 -5.58 12.08
N GLY A 391 11.53 -4.35 11.78
CA GLY A 391 12.71 -3.67 12.36
C GLY A 391 14.05 -4.24 11.90
N ALA A 392 14.09 -5.03 10.83
CA ALA A 392 15.33 -5.50 10.23
C ALA A 392 15.88 -4.47 9.23
N VAL A 393 17.21 -4.37 9.13
CA VAL A 393 17.87 -3.40 8.25
C VAL A 393 17.94 -3.97 6.81
N PRO A 394 17.36 -3.30 5.80
CA PRO A 394 17.38 -3.78 4.43
C PRO A 394 18.77 -3.75 3.80
N VAL A 395 19.17 -4.87 3.19
CA VAL A 395 20.37 -5.00 2.36
C VAL A 395 19.95 -4.98 0.89
N LEU A 396 20.27 -3.89 0.20
CA LEU A 396 19.87 -3.62 -1.17
C LEU A 396 21.01 -3.91 -2.14
N PHE A 397 20.65 -4.47 -3.30
CA PHE A 397 21.63 -4.86 -4.33
C PHE A 397 21.49 -4.07 -5.65
N TRP A 398 20.44 -3.26 -5.74
CA TRP A 398 20.21 -2.29 -6.80
C TRP A 398 19.80 -0.97 -6.16
N ARG A 399 20.48 0.13 -6.52
CA ARG A 399 20.10 1.47 -6.03
C ARG A 399 18.65 1.83 -6.39
N ARG A 400 18.20 1.36 -7.55
CA ARG A 400 16.83 1.54 -8.04
C ARG A 400 15.76 0.81 -7.25
N SER A 401 16.10 -0.09 -6.33
CA SER A 401 15.10 -0.78 -5.51
C SER A 401 14.48 0.12 -4.44
N ALA A 402 15.14 1.21 -4.05
CA ALA A 402 14.61 2.10 -3.01
C ALA A 402 14.99 3.58 -3.21
N TYR A 403 16.27 3.88 -3.40
CA TYR A 403 16.82 5.24 -3.29
C TYR A 403 16.28 6.23 -4.33
N VAL A 404 15.81 5.72 -5.48
CA VAL A 404 15.14 6.53 -6.50
C VAL A 404 13.69 6.14 -6.71
N GLN A 405 13.08 5.37 -5.80
CA GLN A 405 11.68 4.95 -5.88
C GLN A 405 10.79 5.70 -4.90
N TYR A 406 11.19 5.79 -3.63
CA TYR A 406 10.32 6.21 -2.54
C TYR A 406 10.77 7.50 -1.87
N GLY A 407 11.10 8.52 -2.67
CA GLY A 407 11.71 9.77 -2.16
C GLY A 407 10.86 10.55 -1.16
N TRP A 408 9.55 10.31 -1.06
CA TRP A 408 8.69 10.90 -0.02
C TRP A 408 8.73 10.15 1.32
N TYR A 409 9.26 8.92 1.33
CA TYR A 409 9.17 7.98 2.45
C TYR A 409 10.54 7.56 2.98
N LEU A 410 11.53 7.46 2.10
CA LEU A 410 12.86 6.95 2.40
C LEU A 410 13.92 8.01 2.06
N PRO A 411 14.85 8.32 2.98
CA PRO A 411 16.01 9.16 2.67
C PRO A 411 16.88 8.52 1.58
N GLY A 412 17.21 9.23 0.50
CA GLY A 412 18.13 8.71 -0.52
C GLY A 412 18.52 9.68 -1.64
N GLY A 413 19.42 9.23 -2.51
CA GLY A 413 19.79 9.88 -3.77
C GLY A 413 20.74 11.06 -3.60
N ASP A 414 20.21 12.16 -3.06
CA ASP A 414 20.89 13.47 -3.02
C ASP A 414 21.30 13.88 -1.60
N GLU A 415 20.67 13.31 -0.57
CA GLU A 415 21.00 13.61 0.83
C GLU A 415 22.20 12.79 1.36
N GLY A 416 22.60 11.72 0.68
CA GLY A 416 23.71 10.85 1.12
C GLY A 416 23.43 10.05 2.40
N ARG A 417 22.16 9.93 2.79
CA ARG A 417 21.71 9.34 4.07
C ARG A 417 21.28 7.88 3.96
N GLU A 418 21.52 7.22 2.83
CA GLU A 418 21.12 5.81 2.63
C GLU A 418 21.73 4.88 3.68
N GLY A 419 22.97 5.17 4.08
CA GLY A 419 23.72 4.40 5.05
C GLY A 419 23.23 4.51 6.50
N GLU A 420 22.24 5.37 6.78
CA GLU A 420 21.60 5.49 8.09
C GLU A 420 20.55 4.39 8.32
N TRP A 421 19.94 3.85 7.27
CA TRP A 421 18.81 2.92 7.38
C TRP A 421 18.94 1.67 6.53
N SER A 422 19.94 1.59 5.65
CA SER A 422 20.13 0.46 4.75
C SER A 422 21.60 0.14 4.51
N VAL A 423 21.85 -1.08 4.01
CA VAL A 423 23.17 -1.50 3.52
C VAL A 423 23.09 -1.68 2.02
N PHE A 424 23.97 -1.03 1.27
CA PHE A 424 24.10 -1.28 -0.17
C PHE A 424 25.30 -2.19 -0.45
N ILE A 425 25.08 -3.25 -1.23
CA ILE A 425 26.15 -4.12 -1.75
C ILE A 425 25.90 -4.28 -3.25
N ASP A 426 26.82 -3.83 -4.12
CA ASP A 426 26.60 -3.94 -5.56
C ASP A 426 26.51 -5.43 -5.94
N ARG A 427 25.40 -5.82 -6.58
CA ARG A 427 25.17 -7.18 -7.10
C ARG A 427 26.35 -7.71 -7.93
N ARG A 428 27.09 -6.83 -8.61
CA ARG A 428 28.22 -7.18 -9.49
C ARG A 428 29.39 -7.69 -8.64
N ASP A 429 29.66 -7.04 -7.52
CA ASP A 429 30.72 -7.43 -6.59
C ASP A 429 30.37 -8.73 -5.87
N VAL A 430 29.10 -8.93 -5.53
CA VAL A 430 28.63 -10.22 -4.99
C VAL A 430 28.77 -11.33 -6.04
N ARG A 431 28.44 -11.05 -7.30
CA ARG A 431 28.50 -12.02 -8.39
C ARG A 431 29.93 -12.39 -8.76
N SER A 432 30.86 -11.44 -8.77
CA SER A 432 32.27 -11.68 -9.05
C SER A 432 33.04 -12.29 -7.87
N GLY A 433 32.43 -12.32 -6.68
CA GLY A 433 33.07 -12.73 -5.44
C GLY A 433 33.96 -11.65 -4.80
N ALA A 434 34.02 -10.45 -5.38
CA ALA A 434 34.73 -9.31 -4.81
C ALA A 434 34.14 -8.86 -3.46
N ALA A 435 32.84 -9.09 -3.24
CA ALA A 435 32.17 -8.83 -1.97
C ALA A 435 31.44 -10.09 -1.46
N SER A 436 31.72 -10.49 -0.22
CA SER A 436 30.91 -11.48 0.50
C SER A 436 29.88 -10.76 1.36
N VAL A 437 28.60 -11.15 1.23
CA VAL A 437 27.50 -10.53 1.98
C VAL A 437 27.76 -10.62 3.48
N LYS A 438 28.12 -11.82 3.96
CA LYS A 438 28.46 -12.06 5.37
C LYS A 438 29.56 -11.11 5.86
N LYS A 439 30.69 -11.05 5.16
CA LYS A 439 31.84 -10.24 5.59
C LYS A 439 31.52 -8.75 5.61
N VAL A 440 30.70 -8.26 4.68
CA VAL A 440 30.27 -6.86 4.67
C VAL A 440 29.40 -6.56 5.90
N LEU A 441 28.44 -7.43 6.21
CA LEU A 441 27.52 -7.23 7.33
C LEU A 441 28.20 -7.37 8.69
N GLU A 442 29.15 -8.29 8.84
CA GLU A 442 29.95 -8.44 10.07
C GLU A 442 30.78 -7.19 10.39
N LYS A 443 31.25 -6.46 9.36
CA LYS A 443 32.05 -5.23 9.52
C LYS A 443 31.26 -4.03 10.03
N ILE A 444 29.92 -4.05 9.96
CA ILE A 444 29.09 -2.92 10.39
C ILE A 444 29.19 -2.73 11.91
N GLY A 445 29.33 -3.83 12.66
CA GLY A 445 29.33 -3.83 14.12
C GLY A 445 27.92 -3.67 14.70
N GLU A 446 27.73 -4.21 15.90
CA GLU A 446 26.44 -4.25 16.59
C GLU A 446 25.86 -2.85 16.85
N GLU A 447 26.70 -1.94 17.33
CA GLU A 447 26.27 -0.60 17.72
C GLU A 447 25.80 0.25 16.53
N ARG A 448 26.46 0.12 15.36
CA ARG A 448 25.97 0.77 14.13
C ARG A 448 24.70 0.09 13.63
N ALA A 449 24.63 -1.24 13.65
CA ALA A 449 23.42 -1.96 13.23
C ALA A 449 22.20 -1.61 14.10
N ARG A 450 22.41 -1.41 15.40
CA ARG A 450 21.39 -0.93 16.36
C ARG A 450 20.85 0.44 15.97
N ARG A 451 21.73 1.42 15.70
CA ARG A 451 21.31 2.75 15.20
C ARG A 451 20.58 2.69 13.86
N MET A 452 21.01 1.81 12.96
CA MET A 452 20.32 1.62 11.69
C MET A 452 18.90 1.07 11.88
N ARG A 453 18.73 0.13 12.82
CA ARG A 453 17.41 -0.39 13.21
C ARG A 453 16.55 0.70 13.83
N GLU A 454 17.08 1.53 14.73
CA GLU A 454 16.34 2.68 15.27
C GLU A 454 15.82 3.58 14.15
N LYS A 455 16.65 3.86 13.15
CA LYS A 455 16.22 4.66 11.99
C LYS A 455 15.16 3.97 11.15
N VAL A 456 15.26 2.65 10.95
CA VAL A 456 14.21 1.87 10.27
C VAL A 456 12.89 1.93 11.03
N VAL A 457 12.93 1.77 12.36
CA VAL A 457 11.75 1.76 13.23
C VAL A 457 11.08 3.15 13.29
N ASP A 458 11.87 4.22 13.34
CA ASP A 458 11.41 5.62 13.26
C ASP A 458 10.58 5.87 11.99
N MET A 459 10.94 5.23 10.87
CA MET A 459 10.21 5.37 9.60
C MET A 459 8.93 4.53 9.50
N ILE A 460 8.71 3.53 10.37
CA ILE A 460 7.57 2.59 10.27
C ILE A 460 6.21 3.28 10.07
N PRO A 461 5.84 4.34 10.82
CA PRO A 461 4.51 4.96 10.68
C PRO A 461 4.23 5.36 9.22
N LYS A 462 5.23 5.95 8.55
CA LYS A 462 5.14 6.42 7.16
C LYS A 462 5.17 5.28 6.12
N LEU A 463 5.39 4.04 6.53
CA LEU A 463 5.49 2.86 5.65
C LEU A 463 4.27 1.92 5.76
N LEU A 464 3.32 2.23 6.64
CA LEU A 464 2.09 1.46 6.85
C LEU A 464 0.85 2.30 6.51
N TYR A 465 -0.31 1.65 6.48
CA TYR A 465 -1.60 2.30 6.23
C TYR A 465 -2.52 2.05 7.41
N SER A 466 -3.05 3.09 8.05
CA SER A 466 -3.97 2.94 9.17
C SER A 466 -5.31 2.33 8.75
N ALA A 467 -5.86 1.48 9.62
CA ALA A 467 -7.21 0.97 9.49
C ALA A 467 -8.30 1.99 9.89
N THR A 468 -7.91 3.08 10.55
CA THR A 468 -8.82 4.18 10.90
C THR A 468 -8.95 5.12 9.71
N GLU A 469 -10.18 5.45 9.35
CA GLU A 469 -10.49 6.22 8.14
C GLU A 469 -9.98 7.66 8.21
N GLY A 470 -9.94 8.24 9.42
CA GLY A 470 -9.35 9.55 9.70
C GLY A 470 -7.83 9.56 9.90
N GLY A 471 -7.14 8.43 9.71
CA GLY A 471 -5.70 8.28 10.00
C GLY A 471 -5.41 7.92 11.46
N LEU A 472 -4.12 7.92 11.82
CA LEU A 472 -3.64 7.48 13.15
C LEU A 472 -3.99 8.46 14.28
N GLY A 473 -4.19 9.74 13.95
CA GLY A 473 -4.42 10.81 14.92
C GLY A 473 -3.12 11.40 15.50
N GLU A 474 -3.28 12.38 16.40
CA GLU A 474 -2.18 12.96 17.21
C GLU A 474 -0.99 13.50 16.40
N GLY A 475 -1.22 13.90 15.14
CA GLY A 475 -0.17 14.42 14.26
C GLY A 475 0.77 13.36 13.67
N MET A 476 0.58 12.07 14.00
CA MET A 476 1.34 10.98 13.38
C MET A 476 0.78 10.67 11.99
N GLN A 477 1.64 10.82 10.97
CA GLN A 477 1.29 10.56 9.58
C GLN A 477 1.59 9.12 9.19
N ASP A 478 0.66 8.50 8.48
CA ASP A 478 0.92 7.24 7.80
C ASP A 478 1.24 7.40 6.31
N ALA A 479 1.40 6.29 5.59
CA ALA A 479 1.76 6.32 4.19
C ALA A 479 0.73 7.04 3.30
N PHE A 480 -0.55 6.99 3.65
CA PHE A 480 -1.59 7.71 2.92
C PHE A 480 -1.48 9.22 3.17
N ASP A 481 -1.29 9.63 4.42
CA ASP A 481 -1.20 11.05 4.78
C ASP A 481 0.01 11.72 4.11
N VAL A 482 1.16 11.05 4.10
CA VAL A 482 2.38 11.50 3.39
C VAL A 482 2.12 11.65 1.88
N ALA A 483 1.41 10.70 1.27
CA ALA A 483 1.09 10.76 -0.16
C ALA A 483 0.21 11.97 -0.49
N VAL A 484 -0.88 12.15 0.26
CA VAL A 484 -1.85 13.22 0.01
C VAL A 484 -1.24 14.59 0.23
N GLU A 485 -0.46 14.76 1.30
CA GLU A 485 0.26 16.02 1.54
C GLU A 485 1.29 16.30 0.44
N GLY A 486 2.05 15.29 0.01
CA GLY A 486 3.00 15.41 -1.09
C GLY A 486 2.34 15.83 -2.42
N VAL A 487 1.16 15.29 -2.73
CA VAL A 487 0.36 15.68 -3.90
C VAL A 487 -0.10 17.13 -3.80
N LEU A 488 -0.72 17.52 -2.69
CA LEU A 488 -1.21 18.89 -2.49
C LEU A 488 -0.08 19.92 -2.56
N ARG A 489 1.07 19.61 -1.95
CA ARG A 489 2.25 20.47 -2.01
C ARG A 489 2.75 20.62 -3.46
N ARG A 490 2.86 19.52 -4.21
CA ARG A 490 3.26 19.55 -5.63
C ARG A 490 2.32 20.42 -6.46
N PHE A 491 1.00 20.31 -6.27
CA PHE A 491 0.04 21.10 -7.04
C PHE A 491 0.08 22.58 -6.68
N ARG A 492 0.26 22.91 -5.40
CA ARG A 492 0.49 24.30 -4.97
C ARG A 492 1.74 24.90 -5.60
N GLU A 493 2.86 24.18 -5.57
CA GLU A 493 4.13 24.64 -6.18
C GLU A 493 3.95 24.90 -7.68
N GLN A 494 3.24 24.02 -8.38
CA GLN A 494 2.90 24.18 -9.79
C GLN A 494 1.99 25.40 -10.02
N GLN A 495 0.95 25.59 -9.22
CA GLN A 495 0.05 26.74 -9.33
C GLN A 495 0.81 28.07 -9.14
N LEU A 496 1.68 28.14 -8.14
CA LEU A 496 2.54 29.31 -7.90
C LEU A 496 3.53 29.56 -9.04
N ARG A 497 3.97 28.53 -9.76
CA ARG A 497 4.80 28.68 -10.96
C ARG A 497 3.99 29.28 -12.10
N LEU A 498 2.79 28.77 -12.36
CA LEU A 498 1.90 29.28 -13.42
C LEU A 498 1.53 30.76 -13.19
N HIS A 499 1.17 31.14 -11.96
CA HIS A 499 0.88 32.55 -11.66
C HIS A 499 2.08 33.49 -11.86
N ARG A 500 3.30 33.04 -11.55
CA ARG A 500 4.51 33.86 -11.81
C ARG A 500 4.80 34.05 -13.29
N GLU A 501 4.54 33.00 -14.09
CA GLU A 501 4.67 33.05 -15.55
C GLU A 501 3.62 33.99 -16.16
N GLU A 502 2.39 34.00 -15.65
CA GLU A 502 1.33 34.94 -16.05
C GLU A 502 1.64 36.40 -15.67
N ASP A 503 2.23 36.62 -14.48
CA ASP A 503 2.58 37.95 -13.96
C ASP A 503 3.86 38.55 -14.59
N GLY A 504 4.50 37.86 -15.54
CA GLY A 504 5.74 38.31 -16.18
C GLY A 504 6.95 38.40 -15.24
N ARG A 505 6.88 37.73 -14.08
CA ARG A 505 7.99 37.64 -13.11
C ARG A 505 8.77 36.35 -13.37
N VAL A 506 9.58 36.36 -14.43
CA VAL A 506 10.58 35.30 -14.70
C VAL A 506 11.97 35.86 -14.45
#